data_AF-A0A397YRL2-F1
#
_entry.id   AF-A0A397YRL2-F1
#
_cell.length_a   1.000
_cell.length_b   1.000
_cell.length_c   1.000
_cell.angle_alpha   90.00
_cell.angle_beta   90.00
_cell.angle_gamma   90.00
#
_symmetry.space_group_name_H-M   'P 1'
#
loop_
_entity.id
_entity.type
_entity.pdbx_description
1 polymer ?
#
loop_
_entity_poly.entity_id
_entity_poly.type
_entity_poly.pdbx_seq_one_letter_code
_entity_poly.pdbx_strand_id
1 'polypeptide(L)'
;MNCGLPTFATNQGGPAEIIVDGVSGFHIDPNNGDESVAKIGDFFSKCGTDGFYWDTISKGGLKRIYECYTWKIYAEKLLKMGSMYGFWRQVNEDQKKAKQRYIEMFYNLQFKQLTKKVTIPEDKSLPLRLASLRNLLPKKPTSLGGGSKQKEVNETEKMKQESKDGQEHNESRVGGEVREGLLAAEASEKMKKVIETSEETQRLEKMKIAYGQQQQHQGVSTVRNLFWSVVVCLYIFYVLKQRFFGTYSVQED
;
A
#
# COMPACT_ATOMS: atom_id res chain seq x y z
N MET A 1 2.03 -1.85 -10.83
CA MET A 1 3.33 -1.65 -10.15
C MET A 1 3.74 -2.78 -9.20
N ASN A 2 3.04 -3.07 -8.08
CA ASN A 2 3.52 -4.08 -7.09
C ASN A 2 3.56 -5.53 -7.61
N CYS A 3 2.79 -5.87 -8.64
CA CYS A 3 2.85 -7.19 -9.31
C CYS A 3 3.84 -7.21 -10.48
N GLY A 4 4.69 -6.19 -10.65
CA GLY A 4 5.59 -6.08 -11.79
C GLY A 4 4.92 -5.70 -13.12
N LEU A 5 3.69 -5.18 -13.09
CA LEU A 5 3.02 -4.67 -14.29
C LEU A 5 3.42 -3.20 -14.56
N PRO A 6 4.05 -2.89 -15.71
CA PRO A 6 4.24 -1.52 -16.20
C PRO A 6 2.90 -0.78 -16.24
N THR A 7 2.86 0.44 -15.70
CA THR A 7 1.62 1.17 -15.46
C THR A 7 1.63 2.50 -16.19
N PHE A 8 0.56 2.78 -16.93
CA PHE A 8 0.25 4.09 -17.50
C PHE A 8 -0.81 4.72 -16.61
N ALA A 9 -0.55 5.89 -16.07
CA ALA A 9 -1.50 6.58 -15.20
C ALA A 9 -1.62 8.04 -15.57
N THR A 10 -2.76 8.64 -15.19
CA THR A 10 -3.02 10.05 -15.43
C THR A 10 -1.91 10.94 -14.86
N ASN A 11 -1.54 11.97 -15.60
CA ASN A 11 -0.65 13.05 -15.13
C ASN A 11 -1.37 14.01 -14.15
N GLN A 12 -2.65 13.79 -13.85
CA GLN A 12 -3.43 14.61 -12.93
C GLN A 12 -3.64 13.92 -11.58
N GLY A 13 -3.26 14.60 -10.50
CA GLY A 13 -3.51 14.17 -9.12
C GLY A 13 -2.49 13.16 -8.59
N GLY A 14 -2.95 12.27 -7.69
CA GLY A 14 -2.08 11.36 -6.94
C GLY A 14 -1.12 10.50 -7.79
N PRO A 15 -1.54 9.93 -8.93
CA PRO A 15 -0.64 9.10 -9.75
C PRO A 15 0.58 9.85 -10.28
N ALA A 16 0.51 11.17 -10.46
CA ALA A 16 1.62 12.00 -10.93
C ALA A 16 2.79 12.08 -9.93
N GLU A 17 2.53 11.88 -8.64
CA GLU A 17 3.57 11.76 -7.61
C GLU A 17 4.08 10.32 -7.47
N ILE A 18 3.19 9.34 -7.70
CA ILE A 18 3.49 7.92 -7.53
C ILE A 18 4.48 7.45 -8.59
N ILE A 19 4.23 7.81 -9.85
CA ILE A 19 5.01 7.37 -11.00
C ILE A 19 6.09 8.41 -11.33
N VAL A 20 7.27 7.92 -11.69
CA VAL A 20 8.33 8.71 -12.32
C VAL A 20 8.33 8.34 -13.79
N ASP A 21 7.95 9.31 -14.63
CA ASP A 21 7.75 9.10 -16.06
C ASP A 21 9.00 8.51 -16.73
N GLY A 22 8.82 7.42 -17.46
CA GLY A 22 9.90 6.68 -18.15
C GLY A 22 10.79 5.82 -17.25
N VAL A 23 10.61 5.84 -15.92
CA VAL A 23 11.43 5.07 -14.97
C VAL A 23 10.63 3.99 -14.28
N SER A 24 9.53 4.35 -13.62
CA SER A 24 8.68 3.41 -12.87
C SER A 24 7.31 3.19 -13.50
N GLY A 25 7.01 3.92 -14.58
CA GLY A 25 5.77 3.88 -15.34
C GLY A 25 5.71 5.08 -16.27
N PHE A 26 4.52 5.38 -16.81
CA PHE A 26 4.32 6.49 -17.74
C PHE A 26 3.13 7.35 -17.36
N HIS A 27 3.25 8.64 -17.66
CA HIS A 27 2.17 9.61 -17.53
C HIS A 27 1.40 9.79 -18.84
N ILE A 28 0.07 9.65 -18.74
CA ILE A 28 -0.89 9.89 -19.83
C ILE A 28 -1.78 11.08 -19.49
N ASP A 29 -2.17 11.88 -20.48
CA ASP A 29 -3.05 13.04 -20.27
C ASP A 29 -4.49 12.65 -20.63
N PRO A 30 -5.44 12.67 -19.68
CA PRO A 30 -6.83 12.33 -19.95
C PRO A 30 -7.51 13.32 -20.91
N ASN A 31 -7.00 14.54 -21.06
CA ASN A 31 -7.53 15.54 -21.98
C ASN A 31 -6.98 15.39 -23.41
N ASN A 32 -5.86 14.67 -23.58
CA ASN A 32 -5.24 14.43 -24.87
C ASN A 32 -5.12 12.91 -25.13
N GLY A 33 -6.18 12.34 -25.68
CA GLY A 33 -6.26 10.92 -26.00
C GLY A 33 -5.24 10.48 -27.06
N ASP A 34 -5.00 11.31 -28.07
CA ASP A 34 -4.11 10.97 -29.20
C ASP A 34 -2.66 10.82 -28.73
N GLU A 35 -2.17 11.75 -27.89
CA GLU A 35 -0.84 11.66 -27.28
C GLU A 35 -0.74 10.43 -26.36
N SER A 36 -1.79 10.15 -25.58
CA SER A 36 -1.82 9.02 -24.67
C SER A 36 -1.76 7.68 -25.41
N VAL A 37 -2.48 7.55 -26.52
CA VAL A 37 -2.43 6.37 -27.39
C VAL A 37 -1.05 6.25 -28.06
N ALA A 38 -0.47 7.36 -28.52
CA ALA A 38 0.87 7.37 -29.09
C ALA A 38 1.92 6.86 -28.09
N LYS A 39 1.89 7.32 -26.83
CA LYS A 39 2.79 6.84 -25.76
C LYS A 39 2.65 5.35 -25.48
N ILE A 40 1.41 4.84 -25.47
CA ILE A 40 1.15 3.41 -25.27
C ILE A 40 1.69 2.62 -26.47
N GLY A 41 1.47 3.11 -27.70
CA GLY A 41 2.01 2.52 -28.93
C GLY A 41 3.54 2.45 -28.91
N ASP A 42 4.20 3.56 -28.62
CA ASP A 42 5.66 3.65 -28.53
C ASP A 42 6.24 2.68 -27.52
N PHE A 43 5.56 2.49 -26.38
CA PHE A 43 6.00 1.52 -25.37
C PHE A 43 5.96 0.09 -25.89
N PHE A 44 4.88 -0.32 -26.56
CA PHE A 44 4.79 -1.68 -27.12
C PHE A 44 5.75 -1.87 -28.30
N SER A 45 5.96 -0.85 -29.14
CA SER A 45 6.97 -0.88 -30.19
C SER A 45 8.39 -1.06 -29.63
N LYS A 46 8.72 -0.37 -28.53
CA LYS A 46 9.99 -0.55 -27.81
C LYS A 46 10.09 -1.94 -27.19
N CYS A 47 9.04 -2.46 -26.57
CA CYS A 47 9.02 -3.83 -26.05
C CYS A 47 9.20 -4.90 -27.15
N GLY A 48 8.72 -4.63 -28.37
CA GLY A 48 8.92 -5.51 -29.52
C GLY A 48 10.35 -5.48 -30.07
N THR A 49 11.06 -4.36 -29.89
CA THR A 49 12.46 -4.18 -30.35
C THR A 49 13.45 -4.67 -29.30
N ASP A 50 13.18 -4.37 -28.02
CA ASP A 50 13.99 -4.75 -26.87
C ASP A 50 13.14 -5.55 -25.86
N GLY A 51 13.42 -6.85 -25.78
CA GLY A 51 12.74 -7.76 -24.85
C GLY A 51 13.00 -7.45 -23.37
N PHE A 52 14.06 -6.71 -23.03
CA PHE A 52 14.38 -6.32 -21.65
C PHE A 52 13.69 -5.03 -21.21
N TYR A 53 13.11 -4.28 -22.14
CA TYR A 53 12.50 -2.98 -21.84
C TYR A 53 11.32 -3.11 -20.87
N TRP A 54 10.47 -4.12 -21.06
CA TRP A 54 9.35 -4.41 -20.16
C TRP A 54 9.84 -4.71 -18.73
N ASP A 55 10.86 -5.56 -18.60
CA ASP A 55 11.42 -5.95 -17.30
C ASP A 55 12.10 -4.76 -16.60
N THR A 56 12.74 -3.87 -17.36
CA THR A 56 13.34 -2.64 -16.84
C THR A 56 12.28 -1.74 -16.17
N ILE A 57 11.18 -1.48 -16.87
CA ILE A 57 10.08 -0.65 -16.33
C ILE A 57 9.36 -1.37 -15.17
N SER A 58 9.16 -2.69 -15.28
CA SER A 58 8.58 -3.51 -14.21
C SER A 58 9.39 -3.41 -12.91
N LYS A 59 10.71 -3.61 -12.99
CA LYS A 59 11.64 -3.48 -11.85
C LYS A 59 11.67 -2.06 -11.31
N GLY A 60 11.64 -1.04 -12.17
CA GLY A 60 11.51 0.36 -11.76
C GLY A 60 10.23 0.63 -10.96
N GLY A 61 9.12 0.04 -11.39
CA GLY A 61 7.84 0.08 -10.68
C GLY A 61 7.89 -0.58 -9.30
N LEU A 62 8.47 -1.78 -9.20
CA LEU A 62 8.64 -2.49 -7.94
C LEU A 62 9.51 -1.70 -6.96
N LYS A 63 10.66 -1.21 -7.43
CA LYS A 63 11.58 -0.39 -6.62
C LYS A 63 10.87 0.83 -6.02
N ARG A 64 10.09 1.55 -6.83
CA ARG A 64 9.32 2.72 -6.38
C ARG A 64 8.32 2.38 -5.28
N ILE A 65 7.61 1.26 -5.38
CA ILE A 65 6.65 0.83 -4.35
C ILE A 65 7.37 0.49 -3.04
N TYR A 66 8.47 -0.27 -3.10
CA TYR A 66 9.21 -0.63 -1.89
C TYR A 66 9.87 0.56 -1.18
N GLU A 67 10.31 1.56 -1.93
CA GLU A 67 10.93 2.77 -1.37
C GLU A 67 9.93 3.72 -0.70
N CYS A 68 8.72 3.86 -1.25
CA CYS A 68 7.81 4.94 -0.85
C CYS A 68 6.44 4.47 -0.33
N TYR A 69 5.93 3.33 -0.80
CA TYR A 69 4.52 2.96 -0.67
C TYR A 69 4.33 1.60 0.02
N THR A 70 4.98 1.41 1.17
CA THR A 70 4.79 0.22 2.01
C THR A 70 4.14 0.56 3.35
N TRP A 71 3.29 -0.35 3.83
CA TRP A 71 2.62 -0.20 5.13
C TRP A 71 3.58 -0.12 6.31
N LYS A 72 4.77 -0.73 6.19
CA LYS A 72 5.83 -0.64 7.20
C LYS A 72 6.33 0.80 7.36
N ILE A 73 6.73 1.43 6.25
CA ILE A 73 7.20 2.84 6.25
C ILE A 73 6.08 3.75 6.75
N TYR A 74 4.83 3.47 6.36
CA TYR A 74 3.67 4.20 6.84
C TYR A 74 3.51 4.11 8.36
N ALA A 75 3.53 2.90 8.94
CA ALA A 75 3.37 2.69 10.38
C ALA A 75 4.48 3.37 11.18
N GLU A 76 5.74 3.27 10.73
CA GLU A 76 6.87 3.95 11.37
C GLU A 76 6.72 5.47 11.35
N LYS A 77 6.31 6.05 10.21
CA LYS A 77 6.07 7.49 10.08
C LYS A 77 4.90 7.93 10.95
N LEU A 78 3.82 7.16 10.99
CA LEU A 78 2.64 7.46 11.80
C LEU A 78 2.96 7.50 13.30
N LEU A 79 3.72 6.53 13.80
CA LEU A 79 4.12 6.49 15.21
C LEU A 79 5.05 7.66 15.58
N LYS A 80 6.02 7.99 14.71
CA LYS A 80 6.92 9.15 14.91
C LYS A 80 6.16 10.47 14.94
N MET A 81 5.25 10.68 13.97
CA MET A 81 4.45 11.91 13.92
C MET A 81 3.46 11.93 15.09
N GLY A 82 2.86 10.80 15.45
CA GLY A 82 1.93 10.70 16.58
C GLY A 82 2.56 11.09 17.91
N SER A 83 3.77 10.62 18.20
CA SER A 83 4.48 11.00 19.43
C SER A 83 4.89 12.47 19.42
N MET A 84 5.40 12.98 18.30
CA MET A 84 5.81 14.38 18.16
C MET A 84 4.61 15.35 18.29
N TYR A 85 3.52 15.09 17.59
CA TYR A 85 2.30 15.91 17.70
C TYR A 85 1.61 15.74 19.06
N GLY A 86 1.72 14.57 19.70
CA GLY A 86 1.27 14.35 21.06
C GLY A 86 1.98 15.28 22.05
N PHE A 87 3.31 15.34 21.96
CA PHE A 87 4.11 16.28 22.74
C PHE A 87 3.77 17.73 22.43
N TRP A 88 3.72 18.11 21.14
CA TRP A 88 3.42 19.48 20.72
C TRP A 88 2.02 19.95 21.16
N ARG A 89 1.05 19.03 21.24
CA ARG A 89 -0.30 19.30 21.74
C ARG A 89 -0.29 19.69 23.22
N GLN A 90 0.55 19.06 24.03
CA GLN A 90 0.65 19.36 25.46
C GLN A 90 1.31 20.72 25.70
N VAL A 91 2.32 21.06 24.89
CA VAL A 91 3.06 22.34 25.04
C VAL A 91 2.24 23.55 24.59
N ASN A 92 1.33 23.40 23.62
CA ASN A 92 0.60 24.52 23.00
C ASN A 92 -0.88 24.60 23.39
N GLU A 93 -1.23 24.20 24.61
CA GLU A 93 -2.63 24.10 25.05
C GLU A 93 -3.38 25.45 24.99
N ASP A 94 -2.76 26.54 25.44
CA ASP A 94 -3.44 27.83 25.56
C ASP A 94 -3.75 28.47 24.20
N GLN A 95 -2.82 28.38 23.25
CA GLN A 95 -3.04 28.80 21.86
C GLN A 95 -4.13 27.96 21.16
N LYS A 96 -4.32 26.71 21.60
CA LYS A 96 -5.33 25.82 21.07
C LYS A 96 -6.74 26.17 21.57
N LYS A 97 -6.89 26.65 22.81
CA LYS A 97 -8.20 27.01 23.40
C LYS A 97 -8.95 28.06 22.57
N ALA A 98 -8.27 29.14 22.17
CA ALA A 98 -8.90 30.18 21.34
C ALA A 98 -9.35 29.66 19.97
N LYS A 99 -8.48 28.87 19.29
CA LYS A 99 -8.82 28.23 18.00
C LYS A 99 -9.98 27.24 18.14
N GLN A 100 -10.02 26.49 19.24
CA GLN A 100 -11.08 25.55 19.52
C GLN A 100 -12.44 26.24 19.65
N ARG A 101 -12.50 27.38 20.39
CA ARG A 101 -13.74 28.18 20.49
C ARG A 101 -14.20 28.73 19.15
N TYR A 102 -13.26 29.16 18.30
CA TYR A 102 -13.59 29.61 16.95
C TYR A 102 -14.17 28.47 16.08
N ILE A 103 -13.58 27.28 16.13
CA ILE A 103 -14.08 26.11 15.40
C ILE A 103 -15.46 25.68 15.93
N GLU A 104 -15.67 25.72 17.25
CA GLU A 104 -16.97 25.46 17.88
C GLU A 104 -18.05 26.44 17.40
N MET A 105 -17.72 27.74 17.34
CA MET A 105 -18.61 28.76 16.79
C MET A 105 -18.92 28.47 15.32
N PHE A 106 -17.91 28.19 14.50
CA PHE A 106 -18.08 27.88 13.07
C PHE A 106 -18.96 26.64 12.85
N TYR A 107 -18.74 25.59 13.64
CA TYR A 107 -19.55 24.37 13.60
C TYR A 107 -21.01 24.65 13.93
N ASN A 108 -21.28 25.38 15.03
CA ASN A 108 -22.64 25.59 15.52
C ASN A 108 -23.44 26.58 14.66
N LEU A 109 -22.79 27.65 14.18
CA LEU A 109 -23.48 28.71 13.44
C LEU A 109 -23.59 28.41 11.95
N GLN A 110 -22.56 27.82 11.34
CA GLN A 110 -22.52 27.60 9.89
C GLN A 110 -22.81 26.14 9.54
N PHE A 111 -21.92 25.21 9.93
CA PHE A 111 -21.98 23.82 9.49
C PHE A 111 -23.30 23.15 9.89
N LYS A 112 -23.70 23.27 11.16
CA LYS A 112 -24.94 22.68 11.69
C LYS A 112 -26.20 23.23 11.04
N GLN A 113 -26.20 24.47 10.55
CA GLN A 113 -27.36 25.01 9.84
C GLN A 113 -27.42 24.50 8.39
N LEU A 114 -26.27 24.29 7.76
CA LEU A 114 -26.18 23.68 6.43
C LEU A 114 -26.62 22.22 6.44
N THR A 115 -26.24 21.44 7.47
CA THR A 115 -26.64 20.02 7.55
C THR A 115 -28.15 19.84 7.69
N LYS A 116 -28.87 20.76 8.36
CA LYS A 116 -30.35 20.74 8.44
C LYS A 116 -31.04 20.91 7.10
N LYS A 117 -30.37 21.54 6.12
CA LYS A 117 -30.90 21.73 4.76
C LYS A 117 -30.71 20.49 3.89
N VAL A 118 -29.85 19.56 4.30
CA VAL A 118 -29.66 18.29 3.59
C VAL A 118 -30.81 17.38 3.97
N THR A 119 -31.68 17.08 3.01
CA THR A 119 -32.72 16.07 3.19
C THR A 119 -32.06 14.71 3.38
N ILE A 120 -32.23 14.11 4.55
CA ILE A 120 -31.86 12.72 4.76
C ILE A 120 -32.84 11.89 3.93
N PRO A 121 -32.38 11.01 3.04
CA PRO A 121 -33.27 10.07 2.39
C PRO A 121 -33.91 9.23 3.49
N GLU A 122 -35.21 9.44 3.75
CA GLU A 122 -35.99 8.43 4.46
C GLU A 122 -35.90 7.16 3.63
N ASP A 123 -35.66 6.02 4.29
CA ASP A 123 -35.81 4.69 3.70
C ASP A 123 -37.29 4.42 3.45
N LYS A 124 -37.88 5.21 2.56
CA LYS A 124 -39.18 4.93 1.97
C LYS A 124 -38.92 3.74 1.07
N SER A 125 -39.48 2.60 1.45
CA SER A 125 -39.63 1.46 0.56
C SER A 125 -40.01 1.98 -0.82
N LEU A 126 -39.15 1.71 -1.79
CA LEU A 126 -39.15 2.31 -3.12
C LEU A 126 -40.58 2.43 -3.66
N PRO A 127 -41.07 3.64 -3.96
CA PRO A 127 -42.43 3.83 -4.43
C PRO A 127 -42.55 3.26 -5.85
N LEU A 128 -43.05 2.03 -5.98
CA LEU A 128 -43.78 1.41 -7.11
C LEU A 128 -43.24 1.59 -8.57
N ARG A 129 -42.14 2.30 -8.79
CA ARG A 129 -41.54 2.67 -10.08
C ARG A 129 -40.61 1.58 -10.60
N LEU A 130 -39.99 0.77 -9.73
CA LEU A 130 -39.24 -0.42 -10.16
C LEU A 130 -40.15 -1.55 -10.67
N ALA A 131 -41.43 -1.59 -10.28
CA ALA A 131 -42.38 -2.57 -10.80
C ALA A 131 -42.73 -2.28 -12.28
N SER A 132 -42.74 -1.01 -12.68
CA SER A 132 -42.98 -0.58 -14.06
C SER A 132 -41.82 -0.90 -15.00
N LEU A 133 -40.57 -0.83 -14.53
CA LEU A 133 -39.38 -1.13 -15.35
C LEU A 133 -39.17 -2.63 -15.61
N ARG A 134 -39.73 -3.51 -14.77
CA ARG A 134 -39.68 -4.96 -15.00
C ARG A 134 -40.50 -5.39 -16.23
N ASN A 135 -41.48 -4.58 -16.65
CA ASN A 135 -42.30 -4.82 -17.83
C ASN A 135 -41.67 -4.32 -19.15
N LEU A 136 -40.50 -3.67 -19.09
CA LEU A 136 -39.76 -3.18 -20.27
C LEU A 136 -38.54 -4.03 -20.63
N LEU A 137 -38.23 -5.08 -19.85
CA LEU A 137 -37.28 -6.10 -20.30
C LEU A 137 -37.95 -7.02 -21.34
N PRO A 138 -37.26 -7.34 -22.46
CA PRO A 138 -37.81 -8.25 -23.46
C PRO A 138 -38.07 -9.62 -22.85
N LYS A 139 -39.31 -10.10 -22.98
CA LYS A 139 -39.69 -11.47 -22.63
C LYS A 139 -38.94 -12.43 -23.55
N LYS A 140 -38.08 -13.29 -22.98
CA LYS A 140 -37.54 -14.46 -23.67
C LYS A 140 -38.70 -15.38 -24.06
N PRO A 141 -38.79 -15.87 -25.31
CA PRO A 141 -39.93 -16.65 -25.76
C PRO A 141 -39.95 -18.02 -25.09
N THR A 142 -41.07 -18.34 -24.45
CA THR A 142 -41.43 -19.70 -24.04
C THR A 142 -42.04 -20.41 -25.25
N SER A 143 -41.38 -21.45 -25.77
CA SER A 143 -42.03 -22.47 -26.59
C SER A 143 -42.71 -23.49 -25.67
N LEU A 144 -43.99 -23.74 -25.94
CA LEU A 144 -44.89 -24.65 -25.26
C LEU A 144 -44.59 -26.14 -25.51
N GLY A 145 -44.96 -26.96 -24.52
CA GLY A 145 -45.30 -28.38 -24.63
C GLY A 145 -44.35 -29.29 -23.86
N GLY A 146 -44.72 -30.05 -22.85
CA GLY A 146 -46.02 -30.35 -22.24
C GLY A 146 -45.84 -31.63 -21.40
N GLY A 147 -46.67 -31.81 -20.35
CA GLY A 147 -46.92 -33.13 -19.75
C GLY A 147 -46.38 -33.37 -18.35
N SER A 148 -47.26 -33.23 -17.36
CA SER A 148 -47.10 -33.59 -15.95
C SER A 148 -46.81 -35.08 -15.70
N LYS A 149 -46.10 -35.37 -14.59
CA LYS A 149 -46.58 -36.30 -13.54
C LYS A 149 -45.77 -36.13 -12.25
N GLN A 150 -46.47 -35.88 -11.15
CA GLN A 150 -46.01 -36.02 -9.78
C GLN A 150 -45.70 -37.49 -9.45
N LYS A 151 -44.67 -37.74 -8.64
CA LYS A 151 -44.76 -38.74 -7.57
C LYS A 151 -43.86 -38.35 -6.39
N GLU A 152 -44.46 -38.52 -5.24
CA GLU A 152 -44.11 -38.12 -3.88
C GLU A 152 -43.26 -39.22 -3.20
N VAL A 153 -42.75 -38.89 -2.00
CA VAL A 153 -42.49 -39.77 -0.83
C VAL A 153 -41.02 -40.11 -0.47
N ASN A 154 -40.62 -39.48 0.66
CA ASN A 154 -39.86 -39.94 1.84
C ASN A 154 -38.33 -39.91 1.95
N GLU A 155 -37.92 -39.12 2.96
CA GLU A 155 -36.99 -39.42 4.07
C GLU A 155 -36.20 -40.74 4.00
N THR A 156 -34.88 -40.70 4.23
CA THR A 156 -34.27 -40.84 5.58
C THR A 156 -32.74 -40.94 5.47
N GLU A 157 -32.10 -40.31 6.46
CA GLU A 157 -30.74 -40.39 6.98
C GLU A 157 -29.70 -41.46 6.54
N LYS A 158 -28.44 -41.00 6.70
CA LYS A 158 -27.26 -41.64 7.33
C LYS A 158 -26.23 -42.40 6.49
N MET A 159 -25.03 -41.78 6.49
CA MET A 159 -23.67 -42.31 6.68
C MET A 159 -23.47 -43.82 6.49
N LYS A 160 -22.54 -44.21 5.59
CA LYS A 160 -21.47 -45.18 5.94
C LYS A 160 -20.32 -45.24 4.92
N GLN A 161 -19.13 -44.99 5.46
CA GLN A 161 -17.82 -45.65 5.33
C GLN A 161 -17.39 -46.35 4.03
N GLU A 162 -16.12 -46.09 3.72
CA GLU A 162 -15.12 -46.96 3.10
C GLU A 162 -15.25 -48.46 3.46
N SER A 163 -14.98 -49.34 2.50
CA SER A 163 -13.76 -50.17 2.50
C SER A 163 -13.72 -51.19 1.34
N LYS A 164 -12.47 -51.52 0.97
CA LYS A 164 -11.92 -52.81 0.47
C LYS A 164 -11.81 -53.13 -1.04
N ASP A 165 -10.52 -53.24 -1.41
CA ASP A 165 -9.78 -54.36 -2.00
C ASP A 165 -10.10 -54.93 -3.40
N GLY A 166 -9.02 -55.15 -4.16
CA GLY A 166 -8.96 -56.05 -5.31
C GLY A 166 -7.77 -55.84 -6.26
N GLN A 167 -6.59 -56.39 -5.89
CA GLN A 167 -5.62 -57.22 -6.68
C GLN A 167 -5.91 -57.44 -8.20
N GLU A 168 -5.01 -57.56 -9.20
CA GLU A 168 -3.59 -58.02 -9.30
C GLU A 168 -3.03 -57.89 -10.77
N HIS A 169 -1.69 -58.02 -10.92
CA HIS A 169 -0.87 -58.44 -12.11
C HIS A 169 -0.77 -57.51 -13.37
N ASN A 170 0.35 -57.35 -14.11
CA ASN A 170 1.62 -58.10 -14.24
C ASN A 170 2.78 -57.28 -14.88
N GLU A 171 4.03 -57.65 -14.53
CA GLU A 171 5.34 -57.58 -15.23
C GLU A 171 5.79 -56.38 -16.13
N SER A 172 6.94 -55.76 -15.81
CA SER A 172 8.26 -56.10 -16.44
C SER A 172 9.34 -55.02 -16.23
N ARG A 173 10.60 -55.49 -16.21
CA ARG A 173 11.88 -54.80 -15.93
C ARG A 173 12.18 -53.59 -16.84
N VAL A 174 12.45 -52.41 -16.24
CA VAL A 174 13.56 -51.50 -16.60
C VAL A 174 13.89 -50.64 -15.37
N GLY A 175 14.83 -51.08 -14.53
CA GLY A 175 15.18 -50.39 -13.28
C GLY A 175 16.70 -50.27 -13.16
N GLY A 176 17.23 -49.11 -13.52
CA GLY A 176 18.65 -48.78 -13.34
C GLY A 176 18.91 -47.30 -13.62
N GLU A 177 18.62 -46.84 -14.84
CA GLU A 177 19.07 -45.51 -15.29
C GLU A 177 18.08 -44.36 -15.01
N VAL A 178 16.78 -44.65 -14.92
CA VAL A 178 15.74 -43.61 -14.71
C VAL A 178 15.73 -43.07 -13.28
N ARG A 179 16.16 -43.86 -12.29
CA ARG A 179 16.18 -43.44 -10.87
C ARG A 179 17.37 -42.54 -10.54
N GLU A 180 18.53 -42.78 -11.16
CA GLU A 180 19.72 -41.92 -11.05
C GLU A 180 19.45 -40.53 -11.66
N GLY A 181 18.81 -40.46 -12.83
CA GLY A 181 18.45 -39.20 -13.49
C GLY A 181 17.43 -38.37 -12.71
N LEU A 182 16.46 -39.02 -12.05
CA LEU A 182 15.44 -38.34 -11.24
C LEU A 182 16.04 -37.77 -9.93
N LEU A 183 16.94 -38.52 -9.29
CA LEU A 183 17.66 -38.06 -8.09
C LEU A 183 18.65 -36.92 -8.43
N ALA A 184 19.30 -36.98 -9.58
CA ALA A 184 20.19 -35.91 -10.06
C ALA A 184 19.42 -34.63 -10.42
N ALA A 185 18.22 -34.75 -11.01
CA ALA A 185 17.36 -33.61 -11.31
C ALA A 185 16.85 -32.93 -10.02
N GLU A 186 16.43 -33.72 -9.02
CA GLU A 186 15.98 -33.19 -7.73
C GLU A 186 17.12 -32.54 -6.94
N ALA A 187 18.34 -33.10 -7.00
CA ALA A 187 19.53 -32.51 -6.41
C ALA A 187 19.94 -31.19 -7.06
N SER A 188 19.82 -31.10 -8.39
CA SER A 188 20.08 -29.87 -9.17
C SER A 188 19.07 -28.77 -8.83
N GLU A 189 17.79 -29.11 -8.71
CA GLU A 189 16.75 -28.14 -8.36
C GLU A 189 16.90 -27.62 -6.93
N LYS A 190 17.29 -28.49 -5.99
CA LYS A 190 17.62 -28.11 -4.62
C LYS A 190 18.85 -27.20 -4.56
N MET A 191 19.91 -27.53 -5.30
CA MET A 191 21.09 -26.66 -5.38
C MET A 191 20.77 -25.30 -5.99
N LYS A 192 19.95 -25.26 -7.04
CA LYS A 192 19.54 -23.99 -7.67
C LYS A 192 18.73 -23.12 -6.70
N LYS A 193 17.78 -23.71 -5.96
CA LYS A 193 17.01 -23.01 -4.91
C LYS A 193 17.91 -22.51 -3.77
N VAL A 194 18.92 -23.28 -3.37
CA VAL A 194 19.90 -22.89 -2.33
C VAL A 194 20.80 -21.76 -2.81
N ILE A 195 21.22 -21.77 -4.08
CA ILE A 195 22.04 -20.70 -4.67
C ILE A 195 21.22 -19.41 -4.82
N GLU A 196 19.98 -19.49 -5.30
CA GLU A 196 19.08 -18.32 -5.42
C GLU A 196 18.78 -17.71 -4.03
N THR A 197 18.50 -18.53 -3.01
CA THR A 197 18.31 -18.04 -1.63
C THR A 197 19.61 -17.50 -1.01
N SER A 198 20.77 -18.04 -1.39
CA SER A 198 22.08 -17.50 -0.99
C SER A 198 22.39 -16.15 -1.65
N GLU A 199 22.00 -15.95 -2.91
CA GLU A 199 22.18 -14.66 -3.60
C GLU A 199 21.21 -13.60 -3.07
N GLU A 200 19.96 -13.96 -2.77
CA GLU A 200 19.00 -13.06 -2.15
C GLU A 200 19.42 -12.63 -0.74
N THR A 201 19.94 -13.55 0.06
CA THR A 201 20.49 -13.23 1.39
C THR A 201 21.73 -12.34 1.29
N GLN A 202 22.62 -12.58 0.32
CA GLN A 202 23.74 -11.66 0.04
C GLN A 202 23.27 -10.28 -0.43
N ARG A 203 22.21 -10.18 -1.23
CA ARG A 203 21.62 -8.90 -1.65
C ARG A 203 20.99 -8.16 -0.48
N LEU A 204 20.29 -8.88 0.41
CA LEU A 204 19.73 -8.31 1.64
C LEU A 204 20.83 -7.83 2.60
N GLU A 205 21.92 -8.59 2.74
CA GLU A 205 23.09 -8.20 3.53
C GLU A 205 23.73 -6.92 2.97
N LYS A 206 23.97 -6.85 1.65
CA LYS A 206 24.50 -5.65 0.98
C LYS A 206 23.56 -4.44 1.14
N MET A 207 22.24 -4.66 1.07
CA MET A 207 21.25 -3.60 1.30
C MET A 207 21.24 -3.13 2.75
N LYS A 208 21.36 -4.04 3.74
CA LYS A 208 21.50 -3.69 5.16
C LYS A 208 22.78 -2.90 5.45
N ILE A 209 23.91 -3.27 4.83
CA ILE A 209 25.18 -2.55 4.96
C ILE A 209 25.07 -1.12 4.39
N ALA A 210 24.45 -0.95 3.22
CA ALA A 210 24.21 0.38 2.64
C ALA A 210 23.31 1.26 3.52
N TYR A 211 22.27 0.69 4.11
CA TYR A 211 21.39 1.38 5.08
C TYR A 211 22.12 1.70 6.40
N GLY A 212 23.00 0.82 6.88
CA GLY A 212 23.81 1.04 8.08
C GLY A 212 24.82 2.18 7.93
N GLN A 213 25.42 2.33 6.74
CA GLN A 213 26.32 3.45 6.46
C GLN A 213 25.60 4.81 6.38
N GLN A 214 24.33 4.85 5.95
CA GLN A 214 23.51 6.07 6.04
C GLN A 214 23.23 6.49 7.50
N GLN A 215 23.17 5.55 8.45
CA GLN A 215 23.02 5.89 9.88
C GLN A 215 24.32 6.38 10.52
N GLN A 216 25.50 5.94 10.09
CA GLN A 216 26.78 6.44 10.63
C GLN A 216 27.01 7.94 10.32
N HIS A 217 26.53 8.45 9.19
CA HIS A 217 26.54 9.89 8.90
C HIS A 217 25.68 10.72 9.87
N GLN A 218 24.69 10.12 10.55
CA GLN A 218 23.94 10.78 11.64
C GLN A 218 24.72 10.84 12.95
N GLY A 219 25.63 9.89 13.24
CA GLY A 219 26.41 9.87 14.48
C GLY A 219 27.41 11.04 14.63
N VAL A 220 27.98 11.50 13.51
CA VAL A 220 28.88 12.68 13.49
C VAL A 220 28.10 13.98 13.76
N SER A 221 26.79 14.01 13.45
CA SER A 221 25.93 15.15 13.77
C SER A 221 25.61 15.25 15.26
N THR A 222 25.58 14.13 15.99
CA THR A 222 25.20 14.09 17.41
C THR A 222 26.22 14.82 18.30
N VAL A 223 27.52 14.64 18.05
CA VAL A 223 28.58 15.33 18.81
C VAL A 223 28.58 16.83 18.53
N ARG A 224 28.35 17.21 17.27
CA ARG A 224 28.20 18.62 16.87
C ARG A 224 26.94 19.24 17.51
N ASN A 225 25.83 18.50 17.57
CA ASN A 225 24.58 18.94 18.20
C ASN A 225 24.71 19.07 19.72
N LEU A 226 25.48 18.20 20.38
CA LEU A 226 25.83 18.31 21.81
C LEU A 226 26.65 19.59 22.09
N PHE A 227 27.61 19.92 21.23
CA PHE A 227 28.40 21.14 21.37
C PHE A 227 27.53 22.41 21.27
N TRP A 228 26.65 22.49 20.26
CA TRP A 228 25.73 23.62 20.12
C TRP A 228 24.68 23.68 21.24
N SER A 229 24.24 22.53 21.76
CA SER A 229 23.35 22.47 22.93
C SER A 229 23.99 23.06 24.20
N VAL A 230 25.26 22.75 24.47
CA VAL A 230 26.00 23.32 25.60
C VAL A 230 26.18 24.82 25.44
N VAL A 231 26.50 25.30 24.22
CA VAL A 231 26.64 26.74 23.93
C VAL A 231 25.32 27.48 24.13
N VAL A 232 24.20 26.92 23.67
CA VAL A 232 22.85 27.51 23.87
C VAL A 232 22.48 27.52 25.35
N CYS A 233 22.76 26.46 26.10
CA CYS A 233 22.55 26.42 27.55
C CYS A 233 23.36 27.51 28.27
N LEU A 234 24.64 27.68 27.95
CA LEU A 234 25.48 28.73 28.53
C LEU A 234 24.98 30.14 28.18
N TYR A 235 24.49 30.35 26.96
CA TYR A 235 23.88 31.62 26.55
C TYR A 235 22.58 31.91 27.30
N ILE A 236 21.73 30.91 27.51
CA ILE A 236 20.50 31.04 28.33
C ILE A 236 20.88 31.37 29.79
N PHE A 237 21.88 30.69 30.36
CA PHE A 237 22.39 31.01 31.71
C PHE A 237 22.97 32.43 31.79
N TYR A 238 23.67 32.91 30.76
CA TYR A 238 24.17 34.28 30.69
C TYR A 238 23.04 35.32 30.66
N VAL A 239 22.00 35.09 29.85
CA VAL A 239 20.82 35.97 29.76
C VAL A 239 20.04 35.97 31.08
N LEU A 240 19.90 34.81 31.74
CA LEU A 240 19.27 34.71 33.06
C LEU A 240 20.09 35.44 34.14
N LYS A 241 21.43 35.33 34.10
CA LYS A 241 22.33 36.06 35.01
C LYS A 241 22.22 37.57 34.82
N GLN A 242 22.21 38.06 33.58
CA GLN A 242 21.99 39.48 33.25
C GLN A 242 20.65 39.99 33.79
N ARG A 243 19.58 39.18 33.68
CA ARG A 243 18.23 39.56 34.10
C ARG A 243 18.00 39.52 35.62
N PHE A 244 18.69 38.63 36.35
CA PHE A 244 18.49 38.45 37.79
C PHE A 244 19.55 39.11 38.68
N PHE A 245 20.77 39.30 38.20
CA PHE A 245 21.87 39.90 39.00
C PHE A 245 22.27 41.30 38.53
N GLY A 246 21.66 41.85 37.48
CA GLY A 246 21.96 43.19 36.95
C GLY A 246 21.36 44.37 37.73
N THR A 247 20.69 44.15 38.86
CA THR A 247 20.01 45.21 39.65
C THR A 247 20.52 45.30 41.09
N TYR A 248 21.84 45.18 41.31
CA TYR A 248 22.44 45.35 42.65
C TYR A 248 23.71 46.20 42.67
N SER A 249 23.79 47.22 41.81
CA SER A 249 24.90 48.18 41.90
C SER A 249 24.53 49.58 41.43
N VAL A 250 23.47 50.19 41.96
CA VAL A 250 23.36 51.66 42.12
C VAL A 250 22.39 51.93 43.27
N GLN A 251 22.88 51.94 44.52
CA GLN A 251 22.44 52.88 45.56
C GLN A 251 23.38 52.73 46.77
N GLU A 252 24.46 53.50 46.79
CA GLU A 252 25.07 54.04 48.00
C GLU A 252 25.99 55.21 47.60
N ASP A 253 25.81 56.30 48.34
CA ASP A 253 26.40 57.65 48.29
C ASP A 253 25.98 58.64 47.16
#